data_AF-A0A931TPU2-F1
#
_entry.id   AF-A0A931TPU2-F1
#
_cell.length_a   1.000
_cell.length_b   1.000
_cell.length_c   1.000
_cell.angle_alpha   90.00
_cell.angle_beta   90.00
_cell.angle_gamma   90.00
#
_symmetry.space_group_name_H-M   'P 1'
#
loop_
_entity.id
_entity.type
_entity.pdbx_description
1 polymer ?
#
loop_
_entity_poly.entity_id
_entity_poly.type
_entity_poly.pdbx_seq_one_letter_code
_entity_poly.pdbx_strand_id
1 'polypeptide(L)'
;MKISKIEFKSLNVYTLPQIETLIRIESNEIETKILVQQNSIMPDSINSLNKTLLIDTIYITKTQNFEKLTSSVIAITSTNLLSNLSYEGLQGCQTQIEYGNDFNSIIYKVWSPDKDTKARELDTYVALCKQITKLGKLNYKDIISPKL
;
A
#
# COMPACT_ATOMS: atom_id res chain seq x y z
N MET A 1 -16.30 -4.30 -12.87
CA MET A 1 -14.88 -4.24 -13.31
C MET A 1 -14.18 -5.52 -12.86
N LYS A 2 -13.51 -6.27 -13.76
CA LYS A 2 -12.64 -7.39 -13.35
C LYS A 2 -11.32 -6.79 -12.82
N ILE A 3 -10.94 -7.15 -11.60
CA ILE A 3 -9.69 -6.71 -10.97
C ILE A 3 -8.65 -7.78 -11.29
N SER A 4 -7.58 -7.39 -11.98
CA SER A 4 -6.41 -8.23 -12.27
C SER A 4 -5.15 -7.76 -11.53
N LYS A 5 -5.19 -6.55 -10.97
CA LYS A 5 -4.07 -5.91 -10.29
C LYS A 5 -4.50 -5.18 -9.03
N ILE A 6 -3.69 -5.30 -7.98
CA ILE A 6 -3.73 -4.49 -6.76
C ILE A 6 -2.30 -4.00 -6.49
N GLU A 7 -2.14 -2.70 -6.30
CA GLU A 7 -0.87 -2.06 -5.98
C GLU A 7 -1.00 -1.27 -4.68
N PHE A 8 -0.09 -1.53 -3.74
CA PHE A 8 0.05 -0.79 -2.51
C PHE A 8 1.37 -0.03 -2.51
N LYS A 9 1.31 1.25 -2.16
CA LYS A 9 2.49 2.09 -1.92
C LYS A 9 2.44 2.66 -0.51
N SER A 10 3.58 2.71 0.16
CA SER A 10 3.79 3.48 1.39
C SER A 10 5.03 4.33 1.25
N LEU A 11 4.98 5.56 1.75
CA LEU A 11 6.13 6.44 1.89
C LEU A 11 6.16 6.97 3.33
N ASN A 12 7.24 6.66 4.05
CA ASN A 12 7.50 7.29 5.34
C ASN A 12 8.19 8.63 5.12
N VAL A 13 7.45 9.72 5.26
CA VAL A 13 7.85 11.06 4.84
C VAL A 13 8.70 11.82 5.87
N TYR A 14 8.79 11.34 7.12
CA TYR A 14 9.45 12.06 8.22
C TYR A 14 10.58 11.30 8.91
N THR A 15 10.97 10.13 8.40
CA THR A 15 12.23 9.47 8.80
C THR A 15 13.30 9.76 7.77
N LEU A 16 14.56 9.83 8.22
CA LEU A 16 15.73 9.85 7.35
C LEU A 16 16.52 8.55 7.56
N PRO A 17 16.77 7.74 6.52
CA PRO A 17 16.19 7.87 5.18
C PRO A 17 14.65 7.72 5.17
N GLN A 18 14.01 8.32 4.17
CA GLN A 18 12.63 8.02 3.88
C GLN A 18 12.57 6.61 3.28
N ILE A 19 11.59 5.80 3.68
CA ILE A 19 11.41 4.46 3.11
C ILE A 19 10.17 4.44 2.23
N GLU A 20 10.36 4.15 0.95
CA GLU A 20 9.30 3.85 0.00
C GLU A 20 9.13 2.34 -0.08
N THR A 21 7.88 1.87 0.04
CA THR A 21 7.52 0.45 -0.11
C THR A 21 6.49 0.33 -1.21
N LEU A 22 6.71 -0.58 -2.16
CA LEU A 22 5.79 -0.96 -3.21
C LEU A 22 5.49 -2.46 -3.09
N ILE A 23 4.21 -2.82 -3.03
CA ILE A 23 3.75 -4.19 -3.18
C ILE A 23 2.78 -4.21 -4.35
N ARG A 24 3.14 -4.92 -5.41
CA ARG A 24 2.28 -5.13 -6.58
C ARG A 24 1.85 -6.59 -6.64
N ILE A 25 0.55 -6.80 -6.78
CA ILE A 25 -0.07 -8.12 -6.81
C ILE A 25 -0.86 -8.20 -8.12
N GLU A 26 -0.44 -9.11 -8.98
CA GLU A 26 -1.06 -9.37 -10.28
C GLU A 26 -1.52 -10.82 -10.32
N SER A 27 -2.74 -11.06 -10.80
CA SER A 27 -3.25 -12.41 -10.92
C SER A 27 -3.76 -12.68 -12.33
N ASN A 28 -3.43 -13.87 -12.82
CA ASN A 28 -4.07 -14.47 -13.98
C ASN A 28 -4.91 -15.68 -13.51
N GLU A 29 -5.37 -16.50 -14.45
CA GLU A 29 -6.23 -17.67 -14.17
C GLU A 29 -5.48 -18.82 -13.47
N ILE A 30 -4.15 -18.81 -13.53
CA ILE A 30 -3.29 -19.92 -13.10
C ILE A 30 -2.60 -19.57 -11.78
N GLU A 31 -2.11 -18.33 -11.64
CA GLU A 31 -1.26 -17.92 -10.54
C GLU A 31 -1.43 -16.44 -10.17
N THR A 32 -0.98 -16.13 -8.96
CA THR A 32 -0.81 -14.75 -8.49
C THR A 32 0.67 -14.47 -8.28
N LYS A 33 1.16 -13.42 -8.94
CA LYS A 33 2.51 -12.90 -8.80
C LYS A 33 2.51 -11.72 -7.82
N ILE A 34 3.45 -11.74 -6.89
CA ILE A 34 3.66 -10.66 -5.92
C ILE A 34 5.07 -10.12 -6.13
N LEU A 35 5.16 -8.83 -6.43
CA LEU A 35 6.38 -8.05 -6.44
C LEU A 35 6.42 -7.18 -5.18
N VAL A 36 7.54 -7.21 -4.47
CA VAL A 36 7.79 -6.40 -3.28
C VAL A 36 9.09 -5.63 -3.49
N GLN A 37 9.01 -4.31 -3.44
CA GLN A 37 10.16 -3.42 -3.55
C GLN A 37 10.20 -2.46 -2.36
N GLN A 38 11.39 -2.23 -1.82
CA GLN A 38 11.64 -1.17 -0.84
C GLN A 38 12.84 -0.35 -1.25
N ASN A 39 12.69 0.97 -1.23
CA ASN A 39 13.75 1.92 -1.52
C ASN A 39 13.98 2.83 -0.31
N SER A 40 15.24 2.98 0.09
CA SER A 40 15.68 4.08 0.93
C SER A 40 15.89 5.31 0.06
N ILE A 41 15.28 6.42 0.46
CA ILE A 41 15.33 7.70 -0.21
C ILE A 41 16.04 8.67 0.73
N MET A 42 17.22 9.13 0.31
CA MET A 42 17.92 10.21 0.99
C MET A 42 17.58 11.54 0.30
N PRO A 43 17.18 12.58 1.05
CA PRO A 43 17.14 13.92 0.51
C PRO A 43 18.57 14.44 0.36
N ASP A 44 19.11 14.40 -0.85
CA ASP A 44 20.33 15.13 -1.16
C ASP A 44 20.00 16.58 -1.52
N SER A 45 20.76 17.52 -0.95
CA SER A 45 20.51 18.96 -1.04
C SER A 45 20.78 19.58 -2.42
N ILE A 46 21.24 18.83 -3.42
CA ILE A 46 21.78 19.44 -4.65
C ILE A 46 21.23 18.88 -5.98
N ASN A 47 20.86 17.61 -6.13
CA ASN A 47 20.05 17.10 -7.26
C ASN A 47 20.02 15.57 -7.23
N SER A 48 18.84 15.00 -7.50
CA SER A 48 18.49 13.58 -7.52
C SER A 48 18.29 12.92 -6.14
N LEU A 49 17.09 12.37 -5.95
CA LEU A 49 16.76 11.42 -4.89
C LEU A 49 17.66 10.20 -5.08
N ASN A 50 18.74 10.08 -4.31
CA ASN A 50 19.52 8.85 -4.28
C ASN A 50 18.63 7.77 -3.67
N LYS A 51 18.09 6.89 -4.54
CA LYS A 51 17.31 5.72 -4.15
C LYS A 51 18.25 4.53 -4.01
N THR A 52 18.36 4.01 -2.79
CA THR A 52 19.04 2.74 -2.52
C THR A 52 17.98 1.64 -2.41
N LEU A 53 18.04 0.66 -3.31
CA LEU A 53 17.17 -0.51 -3.27
C LEU A 53 17.53 -1.37 -2.05
N LEU A 54 16.56 -1.59 -1.16
CA LEU A 54 16.71 -2.40 0.05
C LEU A 54 16.14 -3.81 -0.13
N ILE A 55 14.97 -3.90 -0.78
CA ILE A 55 14.29 -5.16 -1.09
C ILE A 55 13.85 -5.10 -2.54
N ASP A 56 14.06 -6.18 -3.27
CA ASP A 56 13.45 -6.44 -4.58
C ASP A 56 13.22 -7.94 -4.72
N THR A 57 11.97 -8.36 -4.50
CA THR A 57 11.62 -9.78 -4.48
C THR A 57 10.34 -10.03 -5.24
N ILE A 58 10.32 -11.16 -5.93
CA ILE A 58 9.16 -11.66 -6.66
C ILE A 58 8.90 -13.09 -6.22
N TYR A 59 7.64 -13.42 -5.95
CA TYR A 59 7.24 -14.80 -5.73
C TYR A 59 5.79 -15.03 -6.18
N ILE A 60 5.47 -16.30 -6.33
CA ILE A 60 4.16 -16.78 -6.77
C ILE A 60 3.39 -17.30 -5.56
N THR A 61 2.08 -17.08 -5.56
CA THR A 61 1.15 -17.63 -4.59
C THR A 61 -0.11 -18.15 -5.28
N LYS A 62 -0.99 -18.79 -4.50
CA LYS A 62 -2.28 -19.32 -4.99
C LYS A 62 -3.24 -18.18 -5.30
N THR A 63 -3.99 -18.30 -6.40
CA THR A 63 -5.03 -17.37 -6.85
C THR A 63 -6.08 -17.03 -5.79
N GLN A 64 -6.38 -17.97 -4.89
CA GLN A 64 -7.29 -17.78 -3.76
C GLN A 64 -6.88 -16.64 -2.81
N ASN A 65 -5.58 -16.35 -2.69
CA ASN A 65 -5.11 -15.22 -1.89
C ASN A 65 -5.45 -13.88 -2.56
N PHE A 66 -5.41 -13.83 -3.89
CA PHE A 66 -5.82 -12.66 -4.65
C PHE A 66 -7.32 -12.43 -4.56
N GLU A 67 -8.15 -13.47 -4.70
CA GLU A 67 -9.62 -13.38 -4.60
C GLU A 67 -10.08 -12.79 -3.25
N LYS A 68 -9.42 -13.18 -2.16
CA LYS A 68 -9.67 -12.61 -0.81
C LYS A 68 -9.34 -11.13 -0.74
N LEU A 69 -8.23 -10.72 -1.35
CA LEU A 69 -7.86 -9.30 -1.44
C LEU A 69 -8.84 -8.53 -2.30
N THR A 70 -9.20 -9.04 -3.47
CA THR A 70 -10.19 -8.42 -4.37
C THR A 70 -11.50 -8.15 -3.64
N SER A 71 -11.99 -9.13 -2.87
CA SER A 71 -13.21 -8.98 -2.06
C SER A 71 -13.06 -7.87 -1.01
N SER A 72 -11.91 -7.79 -0.34
CA SER A 72 -11.61 -6.75 0.64
C SER A 72 -11.52 -5.35 0.01
N VAL A 73 -10.97 -5.24 -1.20
CA VAL A 73 -10.85 -3.96 -1.90
C VAL A 73 -12.20 -3.45 -2.40
N ILE A 74 -13.10 -4.35 -2.81
CA ILE A 74 -14.47 -3.96 -3.17
C ILE A 74 -15.24 -3.42 -1.94
N ALA A 75 -14.99 -3.99 -0.76
CA ALA A 75 -15.63 -3.52 0.49
C ALA A 75 -15.23 -2.07 0.83
N ILE A 76 -14.00 -1.65 0.50
CA ILE A 76 -13.53 -0.27 0.67
C ILE A 76 -14.37 0.72 -0.15
N THR A 77 -14.73 0.36 -1.38
CA THR A 77 -15.58 1.20 -2.24
C THR A 77 -16.95 1.46 -1.62
N SER A 78 -17.47 0.51 -0.84
CA SER A 78 -18.77 0.63 -0.18
C SER A 78 -18.79 1.54 1.05
N THR A 79 -17.62 1.84 1.64
CA THR A 79 -17.51 2.58 2.92
C THR A 79 -17.26 4.08 2.79
N ASN A 80 -17.62 4.71 1.66
CA ASN A 80 -17.54 6.16 1.44
C ASN A 80 -16.22 6.85 1.89
N LEU A 81 -15.08 6.23 1.61
CA LEU A 81 -13.75 6.74 1.99
C LEU A 81 -13.46 8.18 1.54
N LEU A 82 -14.10 8.61 0.45
CA LEU A 82 -13.88 9.89 -0.22
C LEU A 82 -14.10 11.10 0.70
N SER A 83 -14.99 11.03 1.69
CA SER A 83 -15.23 12.14 2.62
C SER A 83 -14.07 12.40 3.59
N ASN A 84 -13.17 11.42 3.77
CA ASN A 84 -12.15 11.42 4.83
C ASN A 84 -10.70 11.43 4.29
N LEU A 85 -10.51 11.61 2.97
CA LEU A 85 -9.19 11.52 2.31
C LEU A 85 -8.31 12.77 2.46
N SER A 86 -8.85 13.91 2.89
CA SER A 86 -8.09 15.17 2.99
C SER A 86 -7.51 15.42 4.38
N TYR A 87 -6.67 14.51 4.88
CA TYR A 87 -5.88 14.82 6.08
C TYR A 87 -4.41 14.90 5.70
N GLU A 88 -3.88 16.11 5.62
CA GLU A 88 -2.44 16.35 5.65
C GLU A 88 -1.99 16.24 7.11
N GLY A 89 -1.16 15.25 7.43
CA GLY A 89 -0.61 15.08 8.77
C GLY A 89 0.82 15.59 8.82
N LEU A 90 1.23 16.14 9.96
CA LEU A 90 2.61 16.62 10.20
C LEU A 90 3.62 15.47 10.47
N GLN A 91 3.12 14.24 10.66
CA GLN A 91 3.90 13.04 10.98
C GLN A 91 3.24 11.81 10.36
N GLY A 92 3.99 10.71 10.23
CA GLY A 92 3.51 9.40 9.80
C GLY A 92 3.86 9.05 8.36
N CYS A 93 3.07 8.15 7.76
CA CYS A 93 3.27 7.67 6.39
C CYS A 93 2.12 8.07 5.46
N GLN A 94 2.44 8.24 4.19
CA GLN A 94 1.44 8.29 3.13
C GLN A 94 1.27 6.91 2.53
N THR A 95 0.03 6.42 2.47
CA THR A 95 -0.28 5.15 1.81
C THR A 95 -1.17 5.37 0.59
N GLN A 96 -1.01 4.51 -0.41
CA GLN A 96 -1.88 4.45 -1.57
C GLN A 96 -2.23 3.00 -1.85
N ILE A 97 -3.51 2.76 -2.15
CA ILE A 97 -4.00 1.49 -2.72
C ILE A 97 -4.62 1.80 -4.06
N GLU A 98 -4.12 1.16 -5.10
CA GLU A 98 -4.65 1.19 -6.45
C GLU A 98 -5.09 -0.21 -6.86
N TYR A 99 -6.24 -0.34 -7.52
CA TYR A 99 -6.72 -1.64 -7.98
C TYR A 99 -7.59 -1.51 -9.22
N GLY A 100 -7.62 -2.57 -10.01
CA GLY A 100 -8.37 -2.63 -11.25
C GLY A 100 -7.68 -3.51 -12.26
N ASN A 101 -7.64 -3.04 -13.50
CA ASN A 101 -6.91 -3.67 -14.60
C ASN A 101 -6.12 -2.61 -15.38
N ASP A 102 -5.50 -3.01 -16.48
CA ASP A 102 -4.62 -2.14 -17.26
C ASP A 102 -5.35 -0.96 -17.91
N PHE A 103 -6.68 -1.00 -18.00
CA PHE A 103 -7.49 0.03 -18.64
C PHE A 103 -8.20 0.95 -17.64
N ASN A 104 -8.59 0.41 -16.48
CA ASN A 104 -9.35 1.14 -15.47
C ASN A 104 -8.84 0.78 -14.08
N SER A 105 -8.46 1.79 -13.30
CA SER A 105 -8.09 1.63 -11.90
C SER A 105 -8.79 2.65 -11.00
N ILE A 106 -8.98 2.25 -9.74
CA ILE A 106 -9.44 3.13 -8.66
C ILE A 106 -8.27 3.30 -7.69
N ILE A 107 -8.05 4.53 -7.24
CA ILE A 107 -6.94 4.89 -6.36
C ILE A 107 -7.49 5.51 -5.08
N TYR A 108 -7.06 4.97 -3.94
CA TYR A 108 -7.23 5.57 -2.62
C TYR A 108 -5.88 6.03 -2.10
N LYS A 109 -5.81 7.25 -1.58
CA LYS A 109 -4.62 7.82 -0.94
C LYS A 109 -5.00 8.25 0.47
N VAL A 110 -4.32 7.71 1.48
CA VAL A 110 -4.62 7.98 2.88
C VAL A 110 -3.34 8.26 3.64
N TRP A 111 -3.34 9.38 4.36
CA TRP A 111 -2.28 9.75 5.29
C TRP A 111 -2.50 9.12 6.66
N SER A 112 -1.43 8.56 7.23
CA SER A 112 -1.39 7.94 8.56
C SER A 112 -2.66 7.12 8.84
N PRO A 113 -2.92 6.05 8.07
CA PRO A 113 -4.21 5.37 8.08
C PRO A 113 -4.52 4.69 9.44
N ASP A 114 -3.50 4.42 10.25
CA ASP A 114 -3.59 3.87 11.60
C ASP A 114 -3.94 4.90 12.69
N LYS A 115 -3.89 6.20 12.37
CA LYS A 115 -4.23 7.28 13.29
C LYS A 115 -5.72 7.59 13.23
N ASP A 116 -6.36 7.57 14.40
CA ASP A 116 -7.79 7.87 14.60
C ASP A 116 -8.70 7.05 13.67
N THR A 117 -8.30 5.81 13.36
CA THR A 117 -8.90 4.93 12.33
C THR A 117 -10.42 4.85 12.46
N LYS A 118 -10.96 4.67 13.68
CA LYS A 118 -12.41 4.59 13.91
C LYS A 118 -13.12 5.91 13.62
N ALA A 119 -12.56 7.04 14.07
CA ALA A 119 -13.16 8.36 13.87
C ALA A 119 -13.12 8.79 12.39
N ARG A 120 -12.15 8.27 11.63
CA ARG A 120 -11.98 8.51 10.19
C ARG A 120 -12.60 7.41 9.31
N GLU A 121 -13.25 6.43 9.93
CA GLU A 121 -13.90 5.29 9.26
C GLU A 121 -12.95 4.52 8.31
N LEU A 122 -11.68 4.38 8.73
CA LEU A 122 -10.61 3.77 7.93
C LEU A 122 -10.37 2.28 8.25
N ASP A 123 -11.20 1.65 9.07
CA ASP A 123 -10.98 0.28 9.55
C ASP A 123 -10.80 -0.72 8.40
N THR A 124 -11.65 -0.64 7.38
CA THR A 124 -11.57 -1.50 6.18
C THR A 124 -10.29 -1.24 5.39
N TYR A 125 -9.90 0.03 5.25
CA TYR A 125 -8.67 0.41 4.56
C TYR A 125 -7.42 -0.11 5.29
N VAL A 126 -7.35 0.10 6.60
CA VAL A 126 -6.25 -0.41 7.45
C VAL A 126 -6.18 -1.92 7.43
N ALA A 127 -7.33 -2.60 7.49
CA ALA A 127 -7.38 -4.06 7.41
C ALA A 127 -6.81 -4.56 6.07
N LEU A 128 -7.14 -3.89 4.95
CA LEU A 128 -6.58 -4.23 3.65
C LEU A 128 -5.06 -3.99 3.61
N CYS A 129 -4.57 -2.86 4.13
CA CYS A 129 -3.13 -2.63 4.23
C CYS A 129 -2.41 -3.76 4.99
N LYS A 130 -2.99 -4.24 6.10
CA LYS A 130 -2.45 -5.38 6.87
C LYS A 130 -2.43 -6.66 6.03
N GLN A 131 -3.48 -6.93 5.26
CA GLN A 131 -3.53 -8.11 4.40
C GLN A 131 -2.48 -8.04 3.28
N ILE A 132 -2.35 -6.88 2.60
CA ILE A 132 -1.39 -6.70 1.51
C ILE A 132 0.05 -6.79 2.02
N THR A 133 0.39 -6.11 3.12
CA THR A 133 1.73 -6.17 3.73
C THR A 133 2.08 -7.59 4.20
N LYS A 134 1.13 -8.29 4.84
CA LYS A 134 1.30 -9.70 5.20
C LYS A 134 1.53 -10.58 3.98
N LEU A 135 0.77 -10.37 2.91
CA LEU A 135 0.94 -11.12 1.67
C LEU A 135 2.30 -10.84 1.04
N GLY A 136 2.76 -9.59 1.11
CA GLY A 136 4.09 -9.10 0.78
C GLY A 136 5.22 -9.61 1.70
N LYS A 137 4.91 -10.41 2.72
CA LYS A 137 5.86 -10.87 3.76
C LYS A 137 6.58 -9.72 4.48
N LEU A 138 5.95 -8.55 4.54
CA LEU A 138 6.42 -7.40 5.30
C LEU A 138 5.64 -7.27 6.61
N ASN A 139 6.27 -6.70 7.62
CA ASN A 139 5.61 -6.37 8.87
C ASN A 139 4.89 -5.03 8.73
N TYR A 140 3.56 -5.04 8.82
CA TYR A 140 2.70 -3.85 8.73
C TYR A 140 3.20 -2.66 9.57
N LYS A 141 3.69 -2.90 10.79
CA LYS A 141 4.14 -1.82 11.68
C LYS A 141 5.35 -1.10 11.12
N ASP A 142 6.25 -1.79 10.42
CA ASP A 142 7.45 -1.16 9.87
C ASP A 142 7.12 -0.30 8.64
N ILE A 143 5.95 -0.50 8.03
CA ILE A 143 5.51 0.16 6.81
C ILE A 143 4.53 1.31 7.07
N ILE A 144 3.63 1.14 8.03
CA ILE A 144 2.51 2.05 8.28
C ILE A 144 2.55 2.73 9.64
N SER A 145 3.14 2.07 10.65
CA SER A 145 3.31 2.64 11.99
C SER A 145 4.77 2.57 12.44
N PRO A 146 5.74 3.04 11.62
CA PRO A 146 7.15 2.88 11.95
C PRO A 146 7.40 3.59 13.28
N LYS A 147 7.97 2.86 14.24
CA LYS A 147 8.35 3.46 15.51
C LYS A 147 9.42 4.51 15.22
N LEU A 148 9.11 5.77 15.54
CA LEU A 148 10.08 6.86 15.62
C LEU A 148 11.05 6.59 16.77
#